data_AF-A0A2V8WYC8-F1
#
_entry.id   AF-A0A2V8WYC8-F1
#
_cell.length_a   1.000
_cell.length_b   1.000
_cell.length_c   1.000
_cell.angle_alpha   90.00
_cell.angle_beta   90.00
_cell.angle_gamma   90.00
#
_symmetry.space_group_name_H-M   'P 1'
#
loop_
_entity.id
_entity.type
_entity.pdbx_description
1 polymer ?
#
loop_
_entity_poly.entity_id
_entity_poly.type
_entity_poly.pdbx_seq_one_letter_code
_entity_poly.pdbx_strand_id
1 'polypeptide(L)'
;MPIYAQDILKGNARTLGLLMSSAGIGAVLGALHFAARTHYKGLARWIAATSTTCSVCLILFSQAKTFWLCVAVLFVVGSAATSQMAATNTLIQNRVPDELRSRVMAVYATMFMGVQPIGALLAGGVAKRIGAPYTLTAFGSLVLLGSLIFIVRVVMRLRETQAAPAD
;
A
#
# COMPACT_ATOMS: atom_id res chain seq x y z
N MET A 1 -14.96 -0.02 -4.42
CA MET A 1 -14.77 0.11 -5.88
C MET A 1 -16.08 0.05 -6.67
N PRO A 2 -17.02 -0.90 -6.46
CA PRO A 2 -18.29 -0.94 -7.21
C PRO A 2 -19.14 0.33 -7.04
N ILE A 3 -19.27 0.81 -5.79
CA ILE A 3 -19.94 2.07 -5.45
C ILE A 3 -19.31 3.28 -6.16
N TYR A 4 -18.00 3.32 -6.33
CA TYR A 4 -17.34 4.42 -7.05
C TYR A 4 -17.61 4.36 -8.56
N ALA A 5 -17.48 3.17 -9.15
CA ALA A 5 -17.69 2.98 -10.58
C ALA A 5 -19.14 3.23 -11.01
N GLN A 6 -20.12 2.78 -10.21
CA GLN A 6 -21.55 2.94 -10.52
C GLN A 6 -22.11 4.28 -10.04
N ASP A 7 -21.89 4.68 -8.78
CA ASP A 7 -22.59 5.84 -8.20
C ASP A 7 -21.88 7.18 -8.47
N ILE A 8 -20.55 7.17 -8.63
CA ILE A 8 -19.76 8.42 -8.77
C ILE A 8 -19.36 8.67 -10.23
N LEU A 9 -18.88 7.65 -10.94
CA LEU A 9 -18.50 7.79 -12.36
C LEU A 9 -19.67 7.57 -13.33
N LYS A 10 -20.86 7.19 -12.84
CA LYS A 10 -22.00 6.72 -13.66
C LYS A 10 -21.57 5.68 -14.71
N GLY A 11 -20.54 4.89 -14.37
CA GLY A 11 -19.90 3.94 -15.25
C GLY A 11 -20.55 2.57 -15.18
N ASN A 12 -20.24 1.75 -16.18
CA ASN A 12 -20.73 0.38 -16.35
C ASN A 12 -19.63 -0.65 -15.98
N ALA A 13 -19.94 -1.95 -16.08
CA ALA A 13 -18.99 -3.04 -15.81
C ALA A 13 -17.68 -2.91 -16.61
N ARG A 14 -17.73 -2.36 -17.82
CA ARG A 14 -16.54 -2.07 -18.66
C ARG A 14 -15.62 -1.04 -18.01
N THR A 15 -16.18 0.00 -17.40
CA THR A 15 -15.43 1.04 -16.69
C THR A 15 -14.70 0.46 -15.47
N LEU A 16 -15.38 -0.40 -14.72
CA LEU A 16 -14.77 -1.13 -13.59
C LEU A 16 -13.65 -2.06 -14.06
N GLY A 17 -13.87 -2.79 -15.17
CA GLY A 17 -12.86 -3.65 -15.78
C GLY A 17 -11.59 -2.88 -16.17
N LEU A 18 -11.73 -1.74 -16.84
CA LEU A 18 -10.60 -0.88 -17.21
C LEU A 18 -9.82 -0.36 -16.00
N LEU A 19 -10.53 0.06 -14.94
CA LEU A 19 -9.90 0.48 -13.69
C LEU A 19 -9.11 -0.67 -13.04
N MET A 20 -9.67 -1.87 -12.98
CA MET A 20 -8.98 -3.05 -12.45
C MET A 20 -7.76 -3.43 -13.31
N SER A 21 -7.89 -3.40 -14.65
CA SER A 21 -6.78 -3.63 -15.56
C SER A 21 -5.66 -2.61 -15.38
N SER A 22 -5.98 -1.32 -15.19
CA SER A 22 -4.98 -0.28 -14.96
C SER A 22 -4.18 -0.52 -13.68
N ALA A 23 -4.84 -0.94 -12.59
CA ALA A 23 -4.19 -1.34 -11.35
C ALA A 23 -3.29 -2.56 -11.57
N GLY A 24 -3.75 -3.55 -12.33
CA GLY A 24 -2.98 -4.75 -12.68
C GLY A 24 -1.71 -4.43 -13.49
N ILE A 25 -1.82 -3.57 -14.51
CA ILE A 25 -0.66 -3.13 -15.30
C ILE A 25 0.34 -2.38 -14.41
N GLY A 26 -0.15 -1.48 -13.56
CA GLY A 26 0.67 -0.78 -12.58
C GLY A 26 1.42 -1.73 -11.65
N ALA A 27 0.74 -2.77 -11.15
CA ALA A 27 1.31 -3.80 -10.30
C ALA A 27 2.46 -4.58 -10.99
N VAL A 28 2.26 -4.99 -12.25
CA VAL A 28 3.30 -5.69 -13.03
C VAL A 28 4.53 -4.80 -13.22
N LEU A 29 4.32 -3.53 -13.60
CA LEU A 29 5.42 -2.59 -13.79
C LEU A 29 6.13 -2.25 -12.47
N GLY A 30 5.39 -2.12 -11.38
CA GLY A 30 5.96 -1.93 -10.03
C GLY A 30 6.77 -3.13 -9.56
N ALA A 31 6.32 -4.36 -9.86
CA ALA A 31 7.06 -5.57 -9.60
C ALA A 31 8.38 -5.61 -10.39
N LEU A 32 8.31 -5.35 -11.70
CA LEU A 32 9.48 -5.35 -12.58
C LEU A 32 10.48 -4.26 -12.18
N HIS A 33 10.00 -3.06 -11.87
CA HIS A 33 10.82 -1.96 -11.39
C HIS A 33 11.52 -2.30 -10.07
N PHE A 34 10.82 -2.96 -9.14
CA PHE A 34 11.43 -3.41 -7.89
C PHE A 34 12.45 -4.54 -8.13
N ALA A 35 12.13 -5.50 -9.01
CA ALA A 35 13.00 -6.62 -9.34
C ALA A 35 14.29 -6.19 -10.06
N ALA A 36 14.24 -5.12 -10.85
CA ALA A 36 15.41 -4.53 -11.49
C ALA A 36 16.39 -3.86 -10.51
N ARG A 37 16.02 -3.74 -9.22
CA ARG A 37 16.85 -3.09 -8.22
C ARG A 37 17.93 -4.04 -7.71
N THR A 38 19.19 -3.69 -7.97
CA THR A 38 20.38 -4.47 -7.60
C THR A 38 20.80 -4.35 -6.13
N HIS A 39 20.32 -3.33 -5.40
CA HIS A 39 20.75 -3.07 -4.02
C HIS A 39 19.58 -2.96 -3.03
N TYR A 40 19.60 -3.82 -2.00
CA TYR A 40 18.61 -3.89 -0.93
C TYR A 40 18.87 -2.92 0.25
N LYS A 41 19.76 -1.94 0.07
CA LYS A 41 20.00 -0.90 1.09
C LYS A 41 18.80 0.06 1.10
N GLY A 42 18.25 0.31 2.30
CA GLY A 42 17.15 1.26 2.48
C GLY A 42 15.74 0.73 2.19
N LEU A 43 15.54 -0.59 2.16
CA LEU A 43 14.21 -1.21 1.98
C LEU A 43 13.15 -0.65 2.94
N ALA A 44 13.50 -0.39 4.20
CA ALA A 44 12.58 0.24 5.16
C ALA A 44 12.12 1.64 4.72
N ARG A 45 13.02 2.47 4.18
CA ARG A 45 12.67 3.78 3.61
C ARG A 45 11.82 3.65 2.35
N TRP A 46 12.10 2.63 1.52
CA TRP A 46 11.30 2.35 0.33
C TRP A 46 9.87 1.93 0.67
N ILE A 47 9.69 1.01 1.62
CA ILE A 47 8.38 0.58 2.14
C ILE A 47 7.59 1.77 2.66
N ALA A 48 8.25 2.70 3.34
CA ALA A 48 7.62 3.91 3.85
C ALA A 48 7.22 4.89 2.74
N ALA A 49 8.08 5.06 1.73
CA ALA A 49 7.77 5.89 0.57
C ALA A 49 6.56 5.34 -0.20
N THR A 50 6.53 4.03 -0.48
CA THR A 50 5.40 3.40 -1.18
C THR A 50 4.11 3.42 -0.37
N SER A 51 4.17 3.23 0.96
CA SER A 51 3.04 3.44 1.88
C SER A 51 2.48 4.86 1.76
N THR A 52 3.36 5.85 1.76
CA THR A 52 2.98 7.27 1.69
C THR A 52 2.32 7.58 0.35
N THR A 53 2.92 7.12 -0.75
CA THR A 53 2.34 7.24 -2.09
C THR A 53 0.96 6.60 -2.16
N CYS A 54 0.79 5.38 -1.64
CA CYS A 54 -0.51 4.69 -1.61
C CYS A 54 -1.57 5.50 -0.84
N SER A 55 -1.18 6.07 0.31
CA SER A 55 -2.08 6.88 1.14
C SER A 55 -2.52 8.17 0.44
N VAL A 56 -1.57 8.89 -0.17
CA VAL A 56 -1.85 10.10 -0.96
C VAL A 56 -2.75 9.78 -2.15
N CYS A 57 -2.45 8.70 -2.87
CA CYS A 57 -3.28 8.23 -3.97
C CYS A 57 -4.70 7.87 -3.51
N LEU A 58 -4.87 7.26 -2.33
CA LEU A 58 -6.20 6.92 -1.81
C LEU A 58 -7.04 8.17 -1.51
N ILE A 59 -6.41 9.21 -0.96
CA ILE A 59 -7.05 10.52 -0.71
C ILE A 59 -7.39 11.21 -2.04
N LEU A 60 -6.48 11.21 -3.01
CA LEU A 60 -6.73 11.77 -4.35
C LEU A 60 -7.84 11.03 -5.07
N PHE A 61 -7.86 9.69 -5.01
CA PHE A 61 -8.91 8.86 -5.58
C PHE A 61 -10.27 9.20 -4.95
N SER A 62 -10.28 9.50 -3.65
CA SER A 62 -11.50 9.89 -2.95
C SER A 62 -12.11 11.20 -3.45
N GLN A 63 -11.33 12.06 -4.10
CA GLN A 63 -11.84 13.31 -4.66
C GLN A 63 -11.96 13.26 -6.19
N ALA A 64 -11.53 12.15 -6.80
CA ALA A 64 -11.51 12.00 -8.24
C ALA A 64 -12.94 11.83 -8.79
N LYS A 65 -13.39 12.83 -9.55
CA LYS A 65 -14.66 12.79 -10.31
C LYS A 65 -14.45 12.41 -11.78
N THR A 66 -13.20 12.27 -12.22
CA THR A 66 -12.81 12.08 -13.61
C THR A 66 -12.24 10.69 -13.83
N PHE A 67 -12.74 9.96 -14.84
CA PHE A 67 -12.31 8.59 -15.16
C PHE A 67 -10.79 8.46 -15.34
N TRP A 68 -10.19 9.33 -16.14
CA TRP A 68 -8.75 9.31 -16.41
C TRP A 68 -7.89 9.52 -15.16
N LEU A 69 -8.37 10.35 -14.22
CA LEU A 69 -7.69 10.55 -12.94
C LEU A 69 -7.74 9.26 -12.11
N CYS A 70 -8.89 8.59 -12.06
CA CYS A 70 -9.03 7.31 -11.37
C CYS A 70 -8.10 6.23 -11.96
N VAL A 71 -7.98 6.16 -13.29
CA VAL A 71 -7.06 5.24 -13.99
C VAL A 71 -5.61 5.53 -13.61
N ALA A 72 -5.17 6.78 -13.69
CA ALA A 72 -3.80 7.17 -13.35
C ALA A 72 -3.48 6.87 -11.88
N VAL A 73 -4.40 7.18 -10.97
CA VAL A 73 -4.23 6.92 -9.54
C VAL A 73 -4.16 5.43 -9.25
N LEU A 74 -5.04 4.61 -9.84
CA LEU A 74 -5.03 3.16 -9.63
C LEU A 74 -3.79 2.47 -10.18
N PHE A 75 -3.27 2.97 -11.31
CA PHE A 75 -1.99 2.52 -11.85
C PHE A 75 -0.86 2.74 -10.83
N VAL A 76 -0.78 3.93 -10.23
CA VAL A 76 0.24 4.26 -9.22
C VAL A 76 0.05 3.43 -7.94
N VAL A 77 -1.20 3.23 -7.49
CA VAL A 77 -1.52 2.39 -6.33
C VAL A 77 -1.08 0.94 -6.56
N GLY A 78 -1.39 0.37 -7.73
CA GLY A 78 -0.97 -0.99 -8.09
C GLY A 78 0.55 -1.13 -8.04
N SER A 79 1.26 -0.19 -8.67
CA SER A 79 2.73 -0.16 -8.66
C SER A 79 3.31 -0.09 -7.26
N ALA A 80 2.84 0.88 -6.45
CA ALA A 80 3.33 1.08 -5.09
C ALA A 80 3.04 -0.11 -4.18
N ALA A 81 1.84 -0.70 -4.26
CA ALA A 81 1.45 -1.85 -3.43
C ALA A 81 2.30 -3.09 -3.72
N THR A 82 2.54 -3.40 -5.00
CA THR A 82 3.35 -4.57 -5.36
C THR A 82 4.82 -4.37 -5.02
N SER A 83 5.38 -3.18 -5.29
CA SER A 83 6.74 -2.85 -4.86
C SER A 83 6.90 -2.90 -3.34
N GLN A 84 5.89 -2.46 -2.58
CA GLN A 84 5.89 -2.54 -1.13
C GLN A 84 5.90 -3.98 -0.64
N MET A 85 5.02 -4.83 -1.19
CA MET A 85 4.92 -6.23 -0.81
C MET A 85 6.24 -6.95 -1.05
N ALA A 86 6.86 -6.73 -2.23
CA ALA A 86 8.16 -7.30 -2.56
C ALA A 86 9.26 -6.82 -1.59
N ALA A 87 9.31 -5.51 -1.30
CA ALA A 87 10.27 -4.95 -0.36
C ALA A 87 10.11 -5.51 1.06
N THR A 88 8.88 -5.64 1.56
CA THR A 88 8.60 -6.22 2.89
C THR A 88 9.02 -7.68 2.94
N ASN A 89 8.68 -8.46 1.91
CA ASN A 89 9.08 -9.87 1.84
C ASN A 89 10.59 -10.03 1.86
N THR A 90 11.31 -9.28 1.01
CA THR A 90 12.78 -9.30 0.98
C THR A 90 13.38 -8.82 2.30
N LEU A 91 12.80 -7.82 2.96
CA LEU A 91 13.28 -7.34 4.25
C LEU A 91 13.16 -8.42 5.33
N ILE A 92 12.03 -9.13 5.39
CA ILE A 92 11.80 -10.24 6.32
C ILE A 92 12.79 -11.37 6.02
N GLN A 93 12.94 -11.78 4.75
CA GLN A 93 13.84 -12.88 4.36
C GLN A 93 15.31 -12.60 4.73
N ASN A 94 15.75 -11.35 4.59
CA ASN A 94 17.13 -10.93 4.88
C ASN A 94 17.42 -10.72 6.37
N ARG A 95 16.39 -10.47 7.20
CA ARG A 95 16.56 -10.19 8.64
C ARG A 95 16.28 -11.40 9.53
N VAL A 96 15.52 -12.36 9.04
CA VAL A 96 15.11 -13.55 9.80
C VAL A 96 16.07 -14.70 9.50
N PRO A 97 16.58 -15.41 10.55
CA PRO A 97 17.38 -16.62 10.38
C PRO A 97 16.67 -17.69 9.54
N ASP A 98 17.43 -18.46 8.77
CA ASP A 98 16.89 -19.47 7.82
C ASP A 98 15.90 -20.45 8.49
N GLU A 99 16.23 -20.92 9.69
CA GLU A 99 15.42 -21.86 10.49
C GLU A 99 14.05 -21.29 10.91
N LEU A 100 13.93 -19.97 11.07
CA LEU A 100 12.69 -19.31 11.49
C LEU A 100 11.95 -18.65 10.32
N ARG A 101 12.56 -18.58 9.13
CA ARG A 101 12.05 -17.84 7.98
C ARG A 101 10.65 -18.29 7.57
N SER A 102 10.42 -19.60 7.48
CA SER A 102 9.11 -20.16 7.09
C SER A 102 8.03 -19.83 8.11
N ARG A 103 8.35 -19.89 9.41
CA ARG A 103 7.43 -19.57 10.51
C ARG A 103 7.06 -18.08 10.51
N VAL A 104 8.05 -17.20 10.38
CA VAL A 104 7.80 -15.75 10.34
C VAL A 104 7.01 -15.37 9.09
N MET A 105 7.31 -15.97 7.94
CA MET A 105 6.54 -15.77 6.72
C MET A 105 5.11 -16.27 6.82
N ALA A 106 4.87 -17.40 7.50
CA ALA A 106 3.53 -17.90 7.75
C ALA A 106 2.72 -16.91 8.60
N VAL A 107 3.29 -16.42 9.71
CA VAL A 107 2.64 -15.40 10.55
C VAL A 107 2.36 -14.13 9.76
N TYR A 108 3.33 -13.66 8.97
CA TYR A 108 3.16 -12.49 8.10
C TYR A 108 2.02 -12.70 7.09
N ALA A 109 1.96 -13.84 6.41
CA ALA A 109 0.89 -14.16 5.47
C ALA A 109 -0.48 -14.24 6.17
N THR A 110 -0.56 -14.86 7.34
CA THR A 110 -1.78 -14.94 8.14
C THR A 110 -2.26 -13.56 8.57
N MET A 111 -1.37 -12.68 9.03
CA MET A 111 -1.72 -11.30 9.38
C MET A 111 -2.19 -10.53 8.14
N PHE A 112 -1.46 -10.63 7.03
CA PHE A 112 -1.77 -9.89 5.81
C PHE A 112 -3.13 -10.30 5.22
N MET A 113 -3.38 -11.61 5.09
CA MET A 113 -4.64 -12.12 4.57
C MET A 113 -5.79 -12.01 5.59
N GLY A 114 -5.52 -12.17 6.89
CA GLY A 114 -6.53 -12.14 7.94
C GLY A 114 -7.05 -10.74 8.27
N VAL A 115 -6.20 -9.71 8.19
CA VAL A 115 -6.61 -8.31 8.43
C VAL A 115 -7.39 -7.74 7.25
N GLN A 116 -7.13 -8.19 6.03
CA GLN A 116 -7.77 -7.69 4.81
C GLN A 116 -9.31 -7.74 4.84
N PRO A 117 -9.97 -8.86 5.17
CA PRO A 117 -11.44 -8.93 5.25
C PRO A 117 -12.01 -8.09 6.39
N ILE A 118 -11.30 -7.99 7.53
CA ILE A 118 -11.71 -7.12 8.66
C ILE A 118 -11.71 -5.66 8.21
N GLY A 119 -10.64 -5.23 7.52
CA GLY A 119 -10.56 -3.90 6.94
C GLY A 119 -11.67 -3.65 5.92
N ALA A 120 -11.97 -4.62 5.06
CA ALA A 120 -13.04 -4.52 4.08
C ALA A 120 -14.43 -4.40 4.74
N LEU A 121 -14.70 -5.17 5.80
CA LEU A 121 -15.95 -5.09 6.57
C LEU A 121 -16.10 -3.73 7.26
N LEU A 122 -15.05 -3.25 7.92
CA LEU A 122 -15.05 -1.93 8.57
C LEU A 122 -15.26 -0.81 7.53
N ALA A 123 -14.48 -0.83 6.45
CA ALA A 123 -14.60 0.16 5.38
C ALA A 123 -15.99 0.11 4.72
N GLY A 124 -16.54 -1.07 4.45
CA GLY A 124 -17.89 -1.22 3.90
C GLY A 124 -18.98 -0.71 4.85
N GLY A 125 -18.88 -1.06 6.14
CA GLY A 125 -19.83 -0.61 7.17
C GLY A 125 -19.82 0.90 7.35
N VAL A 126 -18.63 1.52 7.38
CA VAL A 126 -18.48 2.98 7.46
C VAL A 126 -18.96 3.64 6.17
N ALA A 127 -18.59 3.12 4.99
CA ALA A 127 -19.04 3.64 3.70
C ALA A 127 -20.57 3.66 3.54
N LYS A 128 -21.29 2.72 4.15
CA LYS A 128 -22.76 2.73 4.15
C LYS A 128 -23.36 3.90 4.96
N ARG A 129 -22.63 4.40 5.97
CA ARG A 129 -23.12 5.47 6.87
C ARG A 129 -22.71 6.87 6.41
N ILE A 130 -21.45 7.04 6.01
CA ILE A 130 -20.88 8.37 5.69
C ILE A 130 -20.58 8.54 4.19
N GLY A 131 -20.80 7.52 3.37
CA GLY A 131 -20.48 7.53 1.94
C GLY A 131 -19.04 7.10 1.64
N ALA A 132 -18.84 6.52 0.44
CA ALA A 132 -17.54 5.98 0.04
C ALA A 132 -16.39 7.01 0.00
N PRO A 133 -16.58 8.28 -0.45
CA PRO A 133 -15.50 9.27 -0.44
C PRO A 133 -14.97 9.57 0.98
N TYR A 134 -15.86 9.90 1.91
CA TYR A 134 -15.44 10.24 3.28
C TYR A 134 -14.75 9.06 3.97
N THR A 135 -15.22 7.84 3.75
CA THR A 135 -14.52 6.64 4.23
C THR A 135 -13.13 6.51 3.65
N LEU A 136 -12.95 6.64 2.33
CA LEU A 136 -11.63 6.52 1.70
C LEU A 136 -10.67 7.60 2.18
N THR A 137 -11.14 8.83 2.38
CA THR A 137 -10.34 9.93 2.92
C THR A 137 -9.92 9.65 4.36
N ALA A 138 -10.83 9.17 5.20
CA ALA A 138 -10.55 8.85 6.61
C ALA A 138 -9.53 7.71 6.74
N PHE A 139 -9.74 6.61 6.02
CA PHE A 139 -8.81 5.48 6.02
C PHE A 139 -7.46 5.87 5.38
N GLY A 140 -7.46 6.62 4.28
CA GLY A 140 -6.22 7.13 3.68
C GLY A 140 -5.43 8.02 4.61
N SER A 141 -6.10 8.87 5.38
CA SER A 141 -5.45 9.72 6.39
C SER A 141 -4.88 8.91 7.55
N LEU A 142 -5.59 7.87 8.02
CA LEU A 142 -5.09 6.97 9.06
C LEU A 142 -3.82 6.22 8.60
N VAL A 143 -3.80 5.72 7.37
CA VAL A 143 -2.63 5.05 6.80
C VAL A 143 -1.49 6.04 6.60
N LEU A 144 -1.78 7.28 6.18
CA LEU A 144 -0.77 8.34 6.04
C LEU A 144 -0.11 8.66 7.39
N LEU A 145 -0.90 8.80 8.46
CA LEU A 145 -0.40 9.01 9.82
C LEU A 145 0.46 7.83 10.28
N GLY A 146 0.00 6.60 10.07
CA GLY A 146 0.77 5.40 10.38
C GLY A 146 2.10 5.33 9.64
N SER A 147 2.09 5.68 8.34
CA SER A 147 3.30 5.76 7.52
C SER A 147 4.27 6.82 8.04
N LEU A 148 3.77 8.01 8.42
CA LEU A 148 4.60 9.08 8.98
C LEU A 148 5.24 8.67 10.31
N ILE A 149 4.48 8.03 11.21
CA ILE A 149 5.00 7.49 12.46
C ILE A 149 6.09 6.44 12.19
N PHE A 150 5.86 5.56 11.21
CA PHE A 150 6.83 4.55 10.81
C PHE A 150 8.13 5.19 10.28
N ILE A 151 8.03 6.22 9.43
CA ILE A 151 9.18 6.99 8.95
C ILE A 151 9.96 7.57 10.12
N VAL A 152 9.28 8.25 11.04
CA VAL A 152 9.92 8.86 12.21
C VAL A 152 10.63 7.80 13.05
N ARG A 153 9.98 6.67 13.35
CA ARG A 153 10.56 5.56 14.13
C ARG A 153 11.78 4.94 13.43
N VAL A 154 11.71 4.72 12.12
CA VAL A 154 12.81 4.13 11.34
C VAL A 154 13.98 5.10 11.23
N VAL A 155 13.72 6.38 10.95
CA VAL A 155 14.76 7.42 10.86
C VAL A 155 15.43 7.64 12.22
N MET A 156 14.67 7.63 13.32
CA MET A 156 15.20 7.74 14.68
C MET A 156 16.10 6.55 15.04
N ARG A 157 15.67 5.31 14.77
CA ARG A 157 16.50 4.11 15.02
C ARG A 157 17.79 4.07 14.20
N LEU A 158 17.73 4.54 12.94
CA LEU A 158 18.93 4.62 12.10
C LEU A 158 19.93 5.66 12.62
N ARG A 159 19.44 6.76 13.21
CA ARG A 159 20.27 7.76 13.88
C ARG A 159 20.93 7.21 15.16
N GLU A 160 20.19 6.45 15.96
CA GLU A 160 20.74 5.79 17.17
C GLU A 160 21.83 4.78 16.84
N THR A 161 21.67 4.00 15.77
CA THR A 161 22.67 2.99 15.36
C THR A 161 23.95 3.62 14.77
N GLN A 162 23.86 4.82 14.20
CA GLN A 162 25.03 5.60 13.73
C GLN A 162 25.68 6.43 14.83
N ALA A 163 24.99 6.64 15.96
CA ALA A 163 25.48 7.39 17.11
C ALA A 163 26.12 6.50 18.19
N ALA A 164 26.01 5.18 18.09
CA ALA A 164 26.76 4.26 18.95
C ALA A 164 28.24 4.27 18.51
N PRO A 165 29.18 4.70 19.38
CA PRO A 165 30.60 4.53 19.11
C PRO A 165 30.90 3.06 18.90
N ALA A 166 31.77 2.75 17.95
CA ALA A 166 32.38 1.44 17.86
C ALA A 166 33.31 1.28 19.06
N ASP A 167 32.82 0.64 20.11
CA ASP A 167 33.62 0.18 21.26
C ASP A 167 34.40 -1.09 20.88
#